data_AF-A0A6M6DQ34-F1
#
_entry.id   AF-A0A6M6DQ34-F1
#
_cell.length_a   1.000
_cell.length_b   1.000
_cell.length_c   1.000
_cell.angle_alpha   90.00
_cell.angle_beta   90.00
_cell.angle_gamma   90.00
#
_symmetry.space_group_name_H-M   'P 1'
#
loop_
_entity.id
_entity.type
_entity.pdbx_description
1 polymer ?
#
loop_
_entity_poly.entity_id
_entity_poly.type
_entity_poly.pdbx_seq_one_letter_code
_entity_poly.pdbx_strand_id
1 'polypeptide(L)'
;MVLKEHAFMYIGNNHFVIIGWNERVKNFLFCFGESLSLTKMVLIDSTLEETHLLPDQIYFIKGDPQDPETLVKANIQQAEKVLITADPDQTEEHADINSILSLIAFKGMNPSIYSVVEILTSKQIVNARHAGADQIIHRSLPISHLMYDKLFSKEMLN
;
A
#
# COMPACT_ATOMS: atom_id res chain seq x y z
N MET A 1 22.92 -10.14 -10.79
CA MET A 1 21.62 -9.44 -10.64
C MET A 1 21.76 -8.56 -9.42
N VAL A 2 21.68 -7.23 -9.57
CA VAL A 2 21.97 -6.29 -8.48
C VAL A 2 20.69 -6.09 -7.66
N LEU A 3 20.77 -6.34 -6.36
CA LEU A 3 19.70 -6.03 -5.42
C LEU A 3 19.56 -4.50 -5.34
N LYS A 4 18.36 -3.99 -5.60
CA LYS A 4 18.02 -2.58 -5.49
C LYS A 4 17.40 -2.26 -4.13
N GLU A 5 18.01 -2.78 -3.07
CA GLU A 5 17.70 -2.37 -1.71
C GLU A 5 18.45 -1.08 -1.40
N HIS A 6 17.74 -0.08 -0.89
CA HIS A 6 18.41 1.09 -0.37
C HIS A 6 18.70 0.87 1.11
N ALA A 7 19.97 0.60 1.41
CA ALA A 7 20.43 0.36 2.79
C ALA A 7 20.36 1.59 3.71
N PHE A 8 20.18 2.78 3.14
CA PHE A 8 20.16 4.04 3.86
C PHE A 8 18.74 4.54 4.10
N MET A 9 18.61 5.50 5.00
CA MET A 9 17.35 6.20 5.24
C MET A 9 16.96 7.05 4.02
N TYR A 10 15.67 7.04 3.68
CA TYR A 10 15.09 7.95 2.72
C TYR A 10 15.05 9.37 3.30
N ILE A 11 15.66 10.35 2.62
CA ILE A 11 15.78 11.73 3.14
C ILE A 11 14.75 12.71 2.56
N GLY A 12 13.87 12.24 1.66
CA GLY A 12 12.85 13.10 1.02
C GLY A 12 11.66 13.40 1.93
N ASN A 13 10.79 14.29 1.46
CA ASN A 13 9.54 14.69 2.11
C ASN A 13 8.40 14.77 1.09
N ASN A 14 7.16 14.84 1.61
CA ASN A 14 5.91 14.85 0.84
C ASN A 14 5.88 13.68 -0.17
N HIS A 15 6.37 12.52 0.25
CA HIS A 15 6.40 11.30 -0.55
C HIS A 15 5.23 10.39 -0.21
N PHE A 16 4.94 9.46 -1.12
CA PHE A 16 3.92 8.44 -0.93
C PHE A 16 4.59 7.14 -0.51
N VAL A 17 4.03 6.49 0.50
CA VAL A 17 4.53 5.23 1.01
C VAL A 17 3.59 4.11 0.59
N ILE A 18 4.14 2.99 0.14
CA ILE A 18 3.39 1.81 -0.25
C ILE A 18 3.86 0.64 0.62
N ILE A 19 2.91 -0.10 1.18
CA ILE A 19 3.17 -1.29 2.00
C ILE A 19 2.70 -2.52 1.26
N GLY A 20 3.62 -3.46 1.08
CA GLY A 20 3.39 -4.72 0.39
C GLY A 20 3.62 -4.61 -1.11
N TRP A 21 4.41 -5.52 -1.66
CA TRP A 21 4.60 -5.68 -3.10
C TRP A 21 3.74 -6.81 -3.65
N ASN A 22 2.84 -6.48 -4.57
CA ASN A 22 1.94 -7.45 -5.16
C ASN A 22 1.43 -6.98 -6.54
N GLU A 23 0.69 -7.84 -7.24
CA GLU A 23 0.12 -7.51 -8.56
C GLU A 23 -0.75 -6.25 -8.57
N ARG A 24 -1.41 -5.89 -7.47
CA ARG A 24 -2.23 -4.67 -7.41
C ARG A 24 -1.33 -3.45 -7.39
N VAL A 25 -0.27 -3.47 -6.59
CA VAL A 25 0.73 -2.40 -6.55
C VAL A 25 1.45 -2.28 -7.90
N LYS A 26 1.82 -3.40 -8.54
CA LYS A 26 2.39 -3.39 -9.91
C LYS A 26 1.48 -2.65 -10.89
N ASN A 27 0.20 -3.00 -10.93
CA ASN A 27 -0.77 -2.35 -11.81
C ASN A 27 -1.02 -0.88 -11.43
N PHE A 28 -1.06 -0.57 -10.14
CA PHE A 28 -1.17 0.81 -9.65
C PHE A 28 0.01 1.67 -10.13
N LEU A 29 1.24 1.19 -10.01
CA LEU A 29 2.42 1.90 -10.50
C LEU A 29 2.40 2.06 -12.02
N PHE A 30 1.90 1.06 -12.75
CA PHE A 30 1.76 1.14 -14.21
C PHE A 30 0.82 2.27 -14.65
N CYS A 31 -0.21 2.59 -13.87
CA CYS A 31 -1.12 3.70 -14.16
C CYS A 31 -0.45 5.09 -14.19
N PHE A 32 0.72 5.26 -13.58
CA PHE A 32 1.44 6.55 -13.60
C PHE A 32 2.15 6.82 -14.93
N GLY A 33 2.49 5.78 -15.70
CA GLY A 33 3.29 5.92 -16.92
C GLY A 33 4.54 6.78 -16.68
N GLU A 34 4.76 7.78 -17.54
CA GLU A 34 5.90 8.72 -17.44
C GLU A 34 5.85 9.60 -16.16
N SER A 35 4.66 9.84 -15.61
CA SER A 35 4.48 10.67 -14.41
C SER A 35 5.03 10.02 -13.14
N LEU A 36 5.38 8.73 -13.19
CA LEU A 36 5.96 8.03 -12.06
C LEU A 36 7.27 8.69 -11.60
N SER A 37 8.07 9.20 -12.54
CA SER A 37 9.33 9.90 -12.27
C SER A 37 9.18 11.22 -11.51
N LEU A 38 7.99 11.82 -11.56
CA LEU A 38 7.66 13.06 -10.86
C LEU A 38 7.14 12.81 -9.43
N THR A 39 6.80 11.55 -9.12
CA THR A 39 6.19 11.19 -7.84
C THR A 39 7.22 10.52 -6.95
N LYS A 40 7.49 11.11 -5.79
CA LYS A 40 8.39 10.53 -4.79
C LYS A 40 7.68 9.37 -4.09
N MET A 41 8.17 8.14 -4.26
CA MET A 41 7.58 6.96 -3.65
C MET A 41 8.61 6.12 -2.89
N VAL A 42 8.16 5.61 -1.75
CA VAL A 42 8.88 4.62 -0.95
C VAL A 42 8.04 3.35 -0.87
N LEU A 43 8.61 2.20 -1.19
CA LEU A 43 7.99 0.89 -1.01
C LEU A 43 8.65 0.20 0.18
N ILE A 44 7.83 -0.32 1.10
CA ILE A 44 8.26 -1.16 2.22
C ILE A 44 7.66 -2.55 2.03
N ASP A 45 8.52 -3.56 2.05
CA ASP A 45 8.11 -4.97 2.00
C ASP A 45 9.19 -5.85 2.66
N SER A 46 8.78 -6.86 3.43
CA SER A 46 9.70 -7.74 4.16
C SER A 46 10.10 -8.99 3.38
N THR A 47 9.33 -9.40 2.37
CA THR A 47 9.47 -10.67 1.64
C THR A 47 10.02 -10.49 0.22
N LEU A 48 9.98 -9.28 -0.33
CA LEU A 48 10.48 -8.99 -1.66
C LEU A 48 12.01 -9.15 -1.74
N GLU A 49 12.45 -10.24 -2.36
CA GLU A 49 13.85 -10.52 -2.65
C GLU A 49 14.29 -9.91 -4.00
N GLU A 50 13.41 -10.00 -5.01
CA GLU A 50 13.74 -9.66 -6.38
C GLU A 50 13.20 -8.30 -6.81
N THR A 51 14.05 -7.29 -6.67
CA THR A 51 13.74 -5.89 -6.98
C THR A 51 13.80 -5.54 -8.47
N HIS A 52 14.15 -6.47 -9.35
CA HIS A 52 14.30 -6.20 -10.79
C HIS A 52 12.97 -5.83 -11.48
N LEU A 53 11.83 -6.17 -10.86
CA LEU A 53 10.50 -5.79 -11.32
C LEU A 53 10.05 -4.42 -10.79
N LEU A 54 10.81 -3.81 -9.87
CA LEU A 54 10.49 -2.49 -9.35
C LEU A 54 10.92 -1.41 -10.33
N PRO A 55 10.04 -0.44 -10.63
CA PRO A 55 10.43 0.73 -11.42
C PRO A 55 11.58 1.47 -10.77
N ASP A 56 12.44 2.05 -11.60
CA ASP A 56 13.69 2.58 -11.09
C ASP A 56 13.53 3.77 -10.13
N GLN A 57 12.37 4.41 -10.18
CA GLN A 57 12.01 5.62 -9.46
C GLN A 57 11.47 5.33 -8.04
N ILE A 58 11.21 4.06 -7.72
CA ILE A 58 10.72 3.65 -6.40
C ILE A 58 11.90 3.42 -5.46
N TYR A 59 11.88 4.10 -4.31
CA TYR A 59 12.84 3.85 -3.25
C TYR A 59 12.39 2.64 -2.44
N PHE A 60 13.09 1.52 -2.56
CA PHE A 60 12.75 0.30 -1.86
C PHE A 60 13.49 0.16 -0.52
N ILE A 61 12.73 -0.13 0.53
CA ILE A 61 13.19 -0.49 1.86
C ILE A 61 12.70 -1.90 2.17
N LYS A 62 13.65 -2.82 2.37
CA LYS A 62 13.34 -4.16 2.84
C LYS A 62 13.17 -4.14 4.36
N GLY A 63 11.98 -4.46 4.86
CA GLY A 63 11.70 -4.39 6.29
C GLY A 63 10.24 -4.61 6.66
N ASP A 64 9.98 -4.79 7.94
CA ASP A 64 8.64 -4.97 8.49
C ASP A 64 7.97 -3.58 8.63
N PRO A 65 6.79 -3.35 8.02
CA PRO A 65 6.06 -2.09 8.14
C PRO A 65 5.49 -1.82 9.55
N GLN A 66 5.68 -2.73 10.51
CA GLN A 66 5.34 -2.56 11.92
C GLN A 66 6.57 -2.23 12.78
N ASP A 67 7.78 -2.41 12.24
CA ASP A 67 9.04 -2.17 12.94
C ASP A 67 9.42 -0.67 12.94
N PRO A 68 9.62 -0.04 14.12
CA PRO A 68 10.01 1.37 14.21
C PRO A 68 11.26 1.73 13.41
N GLU A 69 12.27 0.86 13.32
CA GLU A 69 13.49 1.17 12.56
C GLU A 69 13.20 1.27 11.07
N THR A 70 12.38 0.36 10.54
CA THR A 70 11.92 0.38 9.15
C THR A 70 11.15 1.67 8.83
N LEU A 71 10.28 2.11 9.74
CA LEU A 71 9.52 3.35 9.57
C LEU A 71 10.40 4.60 9.65
N VAL A 72 11.41 4.61 10.52
CA VAL A 72 12.43 5.68 10.55
C VAL A 72 13.20 5.70 9.24
N LYS A 73 13.65 4.54 8.72
CA LYS A 73 14.33 4.46 7.41
C LYS A 73 13.44 4.98 6.28
N ALA A 74 12.13 4.78 6.34
CA ALA A 74 11.17 5.27 5.35
C ALA A 74 10.77 6.74 5.52
N ASN A 75 11.26 7.41 6.57
CA ASN A 75 10.94 8.79 6.92
C ASN A 75 9.44 9.09 6.98
N ILE A 76 8.68 8.21 7.65
CA ILE A 76 7.21 8.30 7.73
C ILE A 76 6.72 9.63 8.31
N GLN A 77 7.49 10.26 9.19
CA GLN A 77 7.17 11.58 9.75
C GLN A 77 6.99 12.68 8.69
N GLN A 78 7.65 12.55 7.54
CA GLN A 78 7.59 13.52 6.43
C GLN A 78 6.79 13.01 5.22
N ALA A 79 6.19 11.82 5.33
CA ALA A 79 5.36 11.25 4.28
C ALA A 79 3.99 11.96 4.20
N GLU A 80 3.47 12.15 2.99
CA GLU A 80 2.15 12.76 2.77
C GLU A 80 1.04 11.72 2.85
N LYS A 81 1.28 10.53 2.26
CA LYS A 81 0.26 9.49 2.08
C LYS A 81 0.84 8.10 2.28
N VAL A 82 0.01 7.17 2.72
CA VAL A 82 0.33 5.74 2.74
C VAL A 82 -0.78 4.91 2.08
N LEU A 83 -0.39 3.97 1.22
CA LEU A 83 -1.22 2.88 0.73
C LEU A 83 -0.77 1.58 1.40
N ILE A 84 -1.64 0.98 2.20
CA ILE A 84 -1.40 -0.31 2.86
C ILE A 84 -2.21 -1.38 2.14
N THR A 85 -1.53 -2.37 1.56
CA THR A 85 -2.19 -3.48 0.87
C THR A 85 -2.23 -4.73 1.74
N ALA A 86 -3.23 -5.58 1.51
CA ALA A 86 -3.35 -6.85 2.21
C ALA A 86 -2.44 -7.89 1.55
N ASP A 87 -1.68 -8.63 2.38
CA ASP A 87 -0.78 -9.69 1.93
C ASP A 87 -1.60 -10.86 1.37
N PRO A 88 -1.49 -11.17 0.05
CA PRO A 88 -2.25 -12.25 -0.57
C PRO A 88 -1.78 -13.65 -0.16
N ASP A 89 -0.59 -13.78 0.44
CA ASP A 89 -0.01 -15.07 0.83
C ASP A 89 -0.47 -15.52 2.22
N GLN A 90 -1.30 -14.70 2.89
CA GLN A 90 -1.88 -14.99 4.19
C GLN A 90 -3.39 -15.24 4.11
N THR A 91 -3.94 -15.85 5.16
CA THR A 91 -5.41 -15.90 5.34
C THR A 91 -5.96 -14.48 5.46
N GLU A 92 -7.18 -14.25 4.97
CA GLU A 92 -7.78 -12.91 4.97
C GLU A 92 -7.79 -12.23 6.34
N GLU A 93 -8.10 -12.98 7.42
CA GLU A 93 -8.11 -12.43 8.78
C GLU A 93 -6.72 -11.98 9.25
N HIS A 94 -5.68 -12.77 9.00
CA HIS A 94 -4.30 -12.38 9.34
C HIS A 94 -3.80 -11.21 8.49
N ALA A 95 -4.12 -11.22 7.19
CA ALA A 95 -3.76 -10.11 6.31
C ALA A 95 -4.38 -8.80 6.79
N ASP A 96 -5.67 -8.80 7.14
CA ASP A 96 -6.36 -7.63 7.69
C ASP A 96 -5.76 -7.15 9.01
N ILE A 97 -5.46 -8.08 9.93
CA ILE A 97 -4.82 -7.74 11.21
C ILE A 97 -3.47 -7.05 10.95
N ASN A 98 -2.65 -7.59 10.05
CA ASN A 98 -1.35 -7.01 9.71
C ASN A 98 -1.48 -5.64 9.07
N SER A 99 -2.42 -5.44 8.14
CA SER A 99 -2.70 -4.13 7.55
C SER A 99 -3.14 -3.10 8.61
N ILE A 100 -3.95 -3.52 9.60
CA ILE A 100 -4.37 -2.66 10.72
C ILE A 100 -3.20 -2.34 11.65
N LEU A 101 -2.34 -3.30 11.97
CA LEU A 101 -1.15 -3.07 12.81
C LEU A 101 -0.19 -2.09 12.14
N SER A 102 0.06 -2.24 10.84
CA SER A 102 0.83 -1.26 10.07
C SER A 102 0.17 0.12 10.11
N LEU A 103 -1.16 0.22 9.91
CA LEU A 103 -1.87 1.49 10.03
C LEU A 103 -1.65 2.16 11.38
N ILE A 104 -1.75 1.41 12.48
CA ILE A 104 -1.52 1.91 13.85
C ILE A 104 -0.08 2.43 13.99
N ALA A 105 0.91 1.68 13.52
CA ALA A 105 2.31 2.09 13.61
C ALA A 105 2.56 3.39 12.82
N PHE A 106 1.99 3.50 11.62
CA PHE A 106 2.08 4.70 10.78
C PHE A 106 1.42 5.91 11.43
N LYS A 107 0.20 5.77 11.95
CA LYS A 107 -0.51 6.85 12.65
C LYS A 107 0.17 7.23 13.97
N GLY A 108 0.85 6.29 14.62
CA GLY A 108 1.69 6.56 15.79
C GLY A 108 2.90 7.44 15.48
N MET A 109 3.51 7.28 14.30
CA MET A 109 4.66 8.10 13.88
C MET A 109 4.29 9.40 13.18
N ASN A 110 3.22 9.39 12.41
CA ASN A 110 2.69 10.56 11.71
C ASN A 110 1.16 10.55 11.82
N PRO A 111 0.59 11.16 12.88
CA PRO A 111 -0.86 11.18 13.08
C PRO A 111 -1.64 11.82 11.93
N SER A 112 -0.99 12.69 11.15
CA SER A 112 -1.60 13.41 10.03
C SER A 112 -1.48 12.72 8.67
N ILE A 113 -0.75 11.60 8.57
CA ILE A 113 -0.57 10.91 7.28
C ILE A 113 -1.93 10.48 6.72
N TYR A 114 -2.19 10.79 5.45
CA TYR A 114 -3.41 10.32 4.80
C TYR A 114 -3.28 8.84 4.43
N SER A 115 -4.12 7.97 4.99
CA SER A 115 -4.01 6.53 4.84
C SER A 115 -5.14 5.90 4.03
N VAL A 116 -4.76 5.08 3.06
CA VAL A 116 -5.65 4.17 2.34
C VAL A 116 -5.26 2.74 2.71
N VAL A 117 -6.20 1.96 3.23
CA VAL A 117 -5.93 0.59 3.68
C VAL A 117 -6.86 -0.39 2.97
N GLU A 118 -6.30 -1.43 2.37
CA GLU A 118 -7.04 -2.58 1.86
C GLU A 118 -7.45 -3.50 3.00
N ILE A 119 -8.74 -3.85 3.06
CA ILE A 119 -9.32 -4.79 4.02
C ILE A 119 -10.14 -5.81 3.24
N LEU A 120 -9.97 -7.08 3.58
CA LEU A 120 -10.54 -8.23 2.91
C LEU A 120 -11.86 -8.65 3.57
N THR A 121 -11.91 -8.62 4.90
CA THR A 121 -13.06 -9.09 5.65
C THR A 121 -13.94 -7.94 6.15
N SER A 122 -15.25 -8.10 6.04
CA SER A 122 -16.20 -7.10 6.55
C SER A 122 -16.09 -6.89 8.07
N LYS A 123 -15.63 -7.91 8.81
CA LYS A 123 -15.40 -7.87 10.27
C LYS A 123 -14.35 -6.81 10.65
N GLN A 124 -13.32 -6.63 9.83
CA GLN A 124 -12.18 -5.78 10.17
C GLN A 124 -12.34 -4.32 9.71
N ILE A 125 -13.37 -4.02 8.90
CA ILE A 125 -13.64 -2.65 8.41
C ILE A 125 -13.80 -1.65 9.56
N VAL A 126 -14.54 -2.03 10.61
CA VAL A 126 -14.75 -1.15 11.77
C VAL A 126 -13.45 -0.93 12.54
N ASN A 127 -12.63 -1.97 12.68
CA ASN A 127 -11.34 -1.87 13.38
C ASN A 127 -10.33 -1.02 12.60
N ALA A 128 -10.28 -1.15 11.27
CA ALA A 128 -9.45 -0.28 10.43
C ALA A 128 -9.87 1.20 10.56
N ARG A 129 -11.17 1.47 10.65
CA ARG A 129 -11.67 2.83 10.90
C ARG A 129 -11.26 3.34 12.28
N HIS A 130 -11.40 2.53 13.33
CA HIS A 130 -10.98 2.89 14.69
C HIS A 130 -9.46 3.11 14.81
N ALA A 131 -8.67 2.37 14.03
CA ALA A 131 -7.22 2.56 13.92
C ALA A 131 -6.82 3.84 13.16
N GLY A 132 -7.79 4.60 12.62
CA GLY A 132 -7.56 5.89 12.00
C GLY A 132 -7.40 5.85 10.48
N ALA A 133 -7.91 4.82 9.79
CA ALA A 133 -7.92 4.79 8.32
C ALA A 133 -8.73 5.96 7.75
N ASP A 134 -8.14 6.76 6.85
CA ASP A 134 -8.87 7.82 6.17
C ASP A 134 -9.77 7.24 5.06
N GLN A 135 -9.27 6.23 4.35
CA GLN A 135 -10.03 5.46 3.36
C GLN A 135 -9.79 3.97 3.52
N ILE A 136 -10.85 3.19 3.27
CA ILE A 136 -10.80 1.73 3.33
C ILE A 136 -11.26 1.18 1.98
N ILE A 137 -10.43 0.34 1.38
CA ILE A 137 -10.77 -0.43 0.19
C ILE A 137 -11.24 -1.82 0.65
N HIS A 138 -12.55 -2.07 0.62
CA HIS A 138 -13.08 -3.41 0.82
C HIS A 138 -12.88 -4.20 -0.49
N ARG A 139 -11.86 -5.05 -0.57
CA ARG A 139 -11.30 -5.57 -1.84
C ARG A 139 -12.33 -6.11 -2.83
N SER A 140 -13.30 -6.87 -2.37
CA SER A 140 -14.30 -7.52 -3.23
C SER A 140 -15.32 -6.54 -3.81
N LEU A 141 -15.58 -5.41 -3.13
CA LEU A 141 -16.69 -4.52 -3.47
C LEU A 141 -16.48 -3.81 -4.83
N PRO A 142 -15.35 -3.12 -5.11
CA PRO A 142 -15.12 -2.51 -6.43
C PRO A 142 -15.17 -3.51 -7.58
N ILE A 143 -14.62 -4.71 -7.37
CA ILE A 143 -14.59 -5.77 -8.38
C ILE A 143 -16.00 -6.30 -8.66
N SER A 144 -16.82 -6.51 -7.63
CA SER A 144 -18.20 -6.94 -7.81
C SER A 144 -19.05 -5.92 -8.57
N HIS A 145 -18.89 -4.62 -8.29
CA HIS A 145 -19.54 -3.56 -9.06
C HIS A 145 -19.06 -3.54 -10.51
N LEU A 146 -17.75 -3.66 -10.74
CA LEU A 146 -17.20 -3.74 -12.10
C LEU A 146 -17.74 -4.95 -12.87
N MET A 147 -17.88 -6.11 -12.24
CA MET A 147 -18.47 -7.31 -12.85
C MET A 147 -19.93 -7.07 -13.25
N TYR A 148 -20.72 -6.47 -12.35
CA TYR A 148 -22.10 -6.09 -12.64
C TYR A 148 -22.16 -5.14 -13.84
N ASP A 149 -21.37 -4.08 -13.83
CA ASP A 149 -21.33 -3.10 -14.92
C ASP A 149 -20.95 -3.78 -16.24
N LYS A 150 -19.95 -4.66 -16.26
CA LYS A 150 -19.53 -5.35 -17.49
C LYS A 150 -20.58 -6.33 -18.02
N LEU A 151 -21.38 -6.95 -17.15
CA LEU A 151 -22.45 -7.85 -17.55
C LEU A 151 -23.69 -7.10 -18.06
N PHE A 152 -24.08 -6.01 -17.40
CA PHE A 152 -25.39 -5.39 -17.60
C PHE A 152 -25.37 -4.00 -18.28
N SER A 153 -24.22 -3.32 -18.39
CA SER A 153 -24.15 -1.99 -19.04
C SER A 153 -24.47 -1.98 -20.54
N LYS A 154 -24.51 -3.14 -21.22
CA LYS A 154 -24.96 -3.26 -22.62
C LYS A 154 -26.47 -3.41 -22.78
N GLU A 155 -27.19 -3.85 -21.75
CA GLU A 155 -28.63 -4.13 -21.84
C GLU A 155 -29.51 -2.88 -21.66
N MET A 156 -28.94 -1.75 -21.22
CA MET A 156 -29.66 -0.49 -21.02
C MET A 156 -29.67 0.47 -22.23
N LEU A 157 -29.14 0.05 -23.38
CA LEU A 157 -29.10 0.86 -24.62
C LEU A 157 -30.03 0.35 -25.74
N ASN A 158 -30.94 -0.58 -25.44
CA ASN A 158 -31.99 -1.03 -26.36
C ASN A 158 -33.39 -0.73 -25.82
#